data_AF-A0A6G1SG66-F1
#
_entry.id   AF-A0A6G1SG66-F1
#
_cell.length_a   1.000
_cell.length_b   1.000
_cell.length_c   1.000
_cell.angle_alpha   90.00
_cell.angle_beta   90.00
_cell.angle_gamma   90.00
#
_symmetry.space_group_name_H-M   'P 1'
#
loop_
_entity.id
_entity.type
_entity.pdbx_description
1 polymer ?
#
loop_
_entity_poly.entity_id
_entity_poly.type
_entity_poly.pdbx_seq_one_letter_code
_entity_poly.pdbx_strand_id
1 'polypeptide(L)'
;NALKTRVAGAVCVKNIGIDYTESVFQTAHLSPTVTKGRQSIKKAMDRRKLYQKLPEVKRRRLQLKFQERWHEAKKDNEGGITYASGMGNVMERAVAATTAVASAQISSWIPPASDLQPDCAIVFLDLETTGFHANCEILQIAAICQGAQYSAYMVPQGTISQQASEVTGLKMVRGKLVHNSVALPTKPPRVVASEFLEFIKR
;
A
#
# COMPACT_ATOMS: atom_id res chain seq x y z
N ASN A 1 52.63 8.01 20.34
CA ASN A 1 52.19 7.34 19.09
C ASN A 1 50.91 6.51 19.23
N ALA A 2 50.65 5.80 20.33
CA ALA A 2 49.49 4.90 20.47
C ALA A 2 48.09 5.58 20.38
N LEU A 3 47.95 6.83 20.81
CA LEU A 3 46.64 7.52 20.79
C LEU A 3 46.15 7.79 19.36
N LYS A 4 47.05 8.21 18.46
CA LYS A 4 46.75 8.48 17.05
C LYS A 4 46.29 7.21 16.32
N THR A 5 46.95 6.08 16.60
CA THR A 5 46.57 4.77 16.04
C THR A 5 45.22 4.27 16.55
N ARG A 6 44.89 4.51 17.83
CA ARG A 6 43.58 4.15 18.39
C ARG A 6 42.43 4.97 17.80
N VAL A 7 42.64 6.28 17.62
CA VAL A 7 41.65 7.16 16.98
C VAL A 7 41.45 6.77 15.52
N ALA A 8 42.53 6.54 14.76
CA ALA A 8 42.45 6.07 13.38
C ALA A 8 41.73 4.71 13.27
N GLY A 9 42.03 3.76 14.17
CA GLY A 9 41.32 2.48 14.25
C GLY A 9 39.83 2.63 14.49
N ALA A 10 39.41 3.51 15.43
CA ALA A 10 37.99 3.76 15.70
C ALA A 10 37.26 4.39 14.51
N VAL A 11 37.91 5.31 13.78
CA VAL A 11 37.36 5.91 12.56
C VAL A 11 37.22 4.87 11.44
N CYS A 12 38.22 4.02 11.24
CA CYS A 12 38.17 2.94 10.25
C CYS A 12 37.07 1.91 10.57
N VAL A 13 36.88 1.53 11.84
CA VAL A 13 35.77 0.65 12.25
C VAL A 13 34.42 1.26 11.90
N LYS A 14 34.26 2.57 12.12
CA LYS A 14 33.00 3.28 11.84
C LYS A 14 32.70 3.39 10.34
N ASN A 15 33.72 3.64 9.52
CA ASN A 15 33.54 3.96 8.10
C ASN A 15 33.68 2.75 7.17
N ILE A 16 34.54 1.80 7.49
CA ILE A 16 34.93 0.67 6.62
C ILE A 16 34.49 -0.68 7.20
N GLY A 17 34.17 -0.71 8.50
CA GLY A 17 33.69 -1.89 9.19
C GLY A 17 34.80 -2.71 9.86
N ILE A 18 34.36 -3.68 10.66
CA ILE A 18 35.23 -4.49 11.54
C ILE A 18 36.14 -5.44 10.75
N ASP A 19 35.69 -5.92 9.58
CA ASP A 19 36.43 -6.88 8.76
C ASP A 19 37.78 -6.30 8.27
N TYR A 20 37.78 -5.02 7.87
CA TYR A 20 38.99 -4.33 7.43
C TYR A 20 40.00 -4.13 8.56
N THR A 21 39.51 -3.82 9.78
CA THR A 21 40.40 -3.69 10.92
C THR A 21 41.06 -5.01 11.29
N GLU A 22 40.33 -6.14 11.20
CA GLU A 22 40.88 -7.46 11.48
C GLU A 22 42.02 -7.84 10.53
N SER A 23 41.88 -7.55 9.23
CA SER A 23 42.99 -7.75 8.27
C SER A 23 44.21 -6.88 8.58
N VAL A 24 44.01 -5.64 9.03
CA VAL A 24 45.14 -4.76 9.40
C VAL A 24 45.87 -5.26 10.66
N PHE A 25 45.12 -5.73 11.68
CA PHE A 25 45.73 -6.30 12.89
C PHE A 25 46.50 -7.59 12.61
N GLN A 26 45.99 -8.44 11.70
CA GLN A 26 46.68 -9.65 11.25
C GLN A 26 47.98 -9.33 10.49
N THR A 27 47.94 -8.39 9.54
CA THR A 27 49.14 -7.94 8.80
C THR A 27 50.18 -7.28 9.72
N ALA A 28 49.73 -6.61 10.79
CA ALA A 28 50.60 -6.00 11.79
C ALA A 28 51.11 -6.99 12.87
N HIS A 29 50.79 -8.28 12.77
CA HIS A 29 51.10 -9.31 13.77
C HIS A 29 50.66 -8.97 15.21
N LEU A 30 49.60 -8.18 15.34
CA LEU A 30 49.01 -7.82 16.62
C LEU A 30 47.86 -8.78 16.94
N SER A 31 47.71 -9.16 18.21
CA SER A 31 46.67 -10.11 18.64
C SER A 31 45.26 -9.53 18.36
N PRO A 32 44.38 -10.23 17.61
CA PRO A 32 43.08 -9.67 17.24
C PRO A 32 42.12 -9.63 18.44
N THR A 33 42.04 -8.49 19.12
CA THR A 33 41.08 -8.27 20.21
C THR A 33 39.62 -8.13 19.71
N VAL A 34 39.42 -8.10 18.39
CA VAL A 34 38.18 -7.70 17.70
C VAL A 34 37.14 -8.84 17.60
N THR A 35 37.56 -10.09 17.76
CA THR A 35 36.70 -11.28 17.65
C THR A 35 35.58 -11.30 18.71
N LYS A 36 35.90 -10.94 19.96
CA LYS A 36 34.90 -10.81 21.05
C LYS A 36 33.91 -9.68 20.78
N GLY A 37 34.37 -8.56 20.22
CA GLY A 37 33.52 -7.43 19.81
C GLY A 37 32.53 -7.82 18.70
N ARG A 38 33.00 -8.53 17.68
CA ARG A 38 32.19 -9.07 16.58
C ARG A 38 31.08 -10.00 17.10
N GLN A 39 31.42 -10.91 18.01
CA GLN A 39 30.44 -11.82 18.62
C GLN A 39 29.40 -11.07 19.45
N SER A 40 29.81 -10.05 20.21
CA SER A 40 28.90 -9.20 20.99
C SER A 40 27.93 -8.43 20.09
N ILE A 41 28.43 -7.79 19.04
CA ILE A 41 27.62 -7.03 18.07
C ILE A 41 26.64 -7.96 17.33
N LYS A 42 27.12 -9.13 16.90
CA LYS A 42 26.28 -10.14 16.23
C LYS A 42 25.16 -10.62 17.16
N LYS A 43 25.48 -10.96 18.42
CA LYS A 43 24.48 -11.31 19.44
C LYS A 43 23.47 -10.19 19.69
N ALA A 44 23.91 -8.93 19.77
CA ALA A 44 23.02 -7.79 19.95
C ALA A 44 22.09 -7.58 18.74
N MET A 45 22.61 -7.74 17.53
CA MET A 45 21.83 -7.65 16.29
C MET A 45 20.81 -8.79 16.20
N ASP A 46 21.19 -10.02 16.52
CA ASP A 46 20.29 -11.18 16.48
C ASP A 46 19.19 -11.05 17.54
N ARG A 47 19.51 -10.57 18.74
CA ARG A 47 18.51 -10.20 19.76
C ARG A 47 17.54 -9.12 19.26
N ARG A 48 18.05 -8.09 18.58
CA ARG A 48 17.22 -7.03 17.98
C ARG A 48 16.30 -7.57 16.89
N LYS A 49 16.80 -8.46 16.02
CA LYS A 49 16.00 -9.14 14.99
C LYS A 49 14.90 -9.99 15.59
N LEU A 50 15.19 -10.73 16.66
CA LEU A 50 14.20 -11.54 17.37
C LEU A 50 13.13 -10.66 18.03
N TYR A 51 13.55 -9.60 18.72
CA TYR A 51 12.64 -8.63 19.33
C TYR A 51 11.70 -7.97 18.31
N GLN A 52 12.21 -7.59 17.12
CA GLN A 52 11.38 -7.03 16.05
C GLN A 52 10.36 -8.01 15.46
N LYS A 53 10.52 -9.32 15.69
CA LYS A 53 9.54 -10.33 15.25
C LYS A 53 8.37 -10.49 16.23
N LEU A 54 8.49 -9.99 17.46
CA LEU A 54 7.44 -10.09 18.48
C LEU A 54 6.14 -9.40 18.00
N PRO A 55 4.96 -10.03 18.20
CA PRO A 55 3.68 -9.48 17.77
C PRO A 55 3.42 -8.07 18.31
N GLU A 56 3.76 -7.80 19.57
CA GLU A 56 3.56 -6.50 20.20
C GLU A 56 4.40 -5.40 19.57
N VAL A 57 5.65 -5.70 19.22
CA VAL A 57 6.57 -4.77 18.55
C VAL A 57 6.09 -4.48 17.13
N LYS A 58 5.56 -5.49 16.42
CA LYS A 58 4.94 -5.30 15.10
C LYS A 58 3.67 -4.45 15.19
N ARG A 59 2.80 -4.71 16.16
CA ARG A 59 1.56 -3.95 16.39
C ARG A 59 1.87 -2.50 16.73
N ARG A 60 2.82 -2.24 17.63
CA ARG A 60 3.28 -0.88 17.97
C ARG A 60 3.89 -0.18 16.76
N ARG A 61 4.67 -0.87 15.93
CA ARG A 61 5.22 -0.31 14.69
C ARG A 61 4.11 0.12 13.71
N LEU A 62 3.07 -0.71 13.55
CA LEU A 62 1.92 -0.36 12.70
C LEU A 62 1.12 0.81 13.27
N GLN A 63 0.92 0.86 14.58
CA GLN A 63 0.27 1.98 15.26
C GLN A 63 1.03 3.29 15.07
N LEU A 64 2.36 3.27 15.24
CA LEU A 64 3.21 4.44 15.02
C LEU A 64 3.21 4.87 13.55
N LYS A 65 3.31 3.92 12.61
CA LYS A 65 3.17 4.22 11.17
C LYS A 65 1.82 4.84 10.82
N PHE A 66 0.75 4.39 11.48
CA PHE A 66 -0.59 4.96 11.28
C PHE A 66 -0.68 6.39 11.84
N GLN A 67 -0.12 6.65 13.01
CA GLN A 67 -0.05 7.98 13.61
C GLN A 67 0.84 8.94 12.80
N GLU A 68 2.01 8.49 12.33
CA GLU A 68 2.92 9.25 11.47
C GLU A 68 2.26 9.60 10.15
N ARG A 69 1.58 8.65 9.49
CA ARG A 69 0.78 8.90 8.28
C ARG A 69 -0.31 9.94 8.49
N TRP A 70 -0.94 9.96 9.66
CA TRP A 70 -1.93 10.96 10.02
C TRP A 70 -1.32 12.36 10.16
N HIS A 71 -0.14 12.47 10.75
CA HIS A 71 0.60 13.74 10.86
C HIS A 71 1.16 14.21 9.52
N GLU A 72 1.65 13.31 8.67
CA GLU A 72 2.09 13.60 7.30
C GLU A 72 0.91 14.08 6.43
N ALA A 73 -0.24 13.39 6.47
CA ALA A 73 -1.44 13.81 5.74
C ALA A 73 -1.95 15.20 6.17
N LYS A 74 -1.85 15.55 7.46
CA LYS A 74 -2.21 16.88 7.96
C LYS A 74 -1.27 17.97 7.41
N LYS A 75 0.02 17.67 7.30
CA LYS A 75 1.05 18.60 6.80
C LYS A 75 0.98 18.76 5.27
N ASP A 76 0.66 17.69 4.55
CA ASP A 76 0.46 17.71 3.09
C ASP A 76 -0.78 18.52 2.68
N ASN A 77 -1.84 18.49 3.50
CA ASN A 77 -3.04 19.31 3.29
C ASN A 77 -2.79 20.83 3.48
N GLU A 78 -1.84 21.22 4.34
CA GLU A 78 -1.46 22.63 4.54
C GLU A 78 -0.51 23.16 3.44
N GLY A 79 0.21 22.28 2.75
CA GLY A 79 1.28 22.64 1.80
C GLY A 79 0.90 22.74 0.33
N GLY A 80 -0.34 22.37 -0.05
CA GLY A 80 -0.75 22.35 -1.45
C GLY A 80 0.00 21.28 -2.27
N ILE A 81 -0.58 20.07 -2.28
CA ILE A 81 -0.38 18.94 -3.20
C ILE A 81 0.98 18.89 -3.92
N THR A 82 1.90 18.06 -3.41
CA THR A 82 3.02 17.51 -4.20
C THR A 82 3.14 16.02 -3.94
N TYR A 83 2.22 15.23 -4.51
CA TYR A 83 2.31 13.77 -4.51
C TYR A 83 2.96 13.28 -5.82
N ALA A 84 4.16 12.72 -5.71
CA ALA A 84 4.72 11.77 -6.68
C ALA A 84 5.07 10.49 -5.92
N SER A 85 5.03 9.27 -6.45
CA SER A 85 4.74 8.72 -7.77
C SER A 85 4.11 7.34 -7.49
N GLY A 86 2.95 7.05 -8.07
CA GLY A 86 2.29 5.73 -7.94
C GLY A 86 0.78 5.78 -7.69
N MET A 87 0.27 6.91 -7.20
CA MET A 87 -1.17 7.24 -7.20
C MET A 87 -1.45 8.40 -8.15
N GLY A 88 -0.80 8.33 -9.33
CA GLY A 88 -0.86 9.37 -10.35
C GLY A 88 -2.25 9.50 -10.95
N ASN A 89 -3.03 10.40 -10.36
CA ASN A 89 -4.05 11.21 -11.01
C ASN A 89 -5.09 10.46 -11.84
N VAL A 90 -5.99 9.73 -11.19
CA VAL A 90 -7.26 9.38 -11.85
C VAL A 90 -8.04 10.66 -12.20
N MET A 91 -7.93 11.72 -11.38
CA MET A 91 -8.61 12.99 -11.66
C MET A 91 -7.95 13.78 -12.81
N GLU A 92 -6.63 13.98 -12.80
CA GLU A 92 -5.93 14.71 -13.89
C GLU A 92 -5.86 13.89 -15.19
N ARG A 93 -5.82 12.54 -15.13
CA ARG A 93 -5.87 11.67 -16.32
C ARG A 93 -7.29 11.48 -16.83
N ALA A 94 -8.32 11.54 -15.98
CA ALA A 94 -9.70 11.72 -16.44
C ALA A 94 -9.81 13.05 -17.18
N VAL A 95 -9.28 14.16 -16.64
CA VAL A 95 -9.27 15.46 -17.33
C VAL A 95 -8.46 15.42 -18.64
N ALA A 96 -7.28 14.78 -18.67
CA ALA A 96 -6.47 14.67 -19.88
C ALA A 96 -7.07 13.70 -20.93
N ALA A 97 -7.70 12.60 -20.51
CA ALA A 97 -8.47 11.72 -21.39
C ALA A 97 -9.75 12.43 -21.91
N THR A 98 -10.38 13.27 -21.08
CA THR A 98 -11.49 14.17 -21.48
C THR A 98 -11.04 15.23 -22.49
N THR A 99 -9.75 15.58 -22.50
CA THR A 99 -9.19 16.55 -23.45
C THR A 99 -8.97 15.94 -24.84
N ALA A 100 -8.75 14.61 -24.94
CA ALA A 100 -8.55 13.93 -26.23
C ALA A 100 -9.85 13.34 -26.83
N VAL A 101 -10.88 13.09 -26.02
CA VAL A 101 -12.22 12.72 -26.48
C VAL A 101 -13.24 13.68 -25.89
N ALA A 102 -13.53 14.72 -26.66
CA ALA A 102 -14.73 15.56 -26.58
C ALA A 102 -15.13 16.03 -25.16
N SER A 103 -14.72 17.27 -24.89
CA SER A 103 -15.11 18.20 -23.82
C SER A 103 -16.62 18.49 -23.67
N ALA A 104 -17.52 17.56 -24.01
CA ALA A 104 -18.97 17.78 -23.95
C ALA A 104 -19.76 16.72 -23.16
N GLN A 105 -19.21 15.55 -22.82
CA GLN A 105 -20.04 14.45 -22.28
C GLN A 105 -19.69 13.94 -20.88
N ILE A 106 -18.51 14.23 -20.33
CA ILE A 106 -18.17 13.75 -18.96
C ILE A 106 -18.58 14.77 -17.89
N SER A 107 -18.48 16.07 -18.18
CA SER A 107 -18.82 17.14 -17.24
C SER A 107 -20.32 17.31 -16.99
N SER A 108 -21.19 16.69 -17.79
CA SER A 108 -22.65 16.79 -17.62
C SER A 108 -23.20 15.85 -16.53
N TRP A 109 -22.46 14.81 -16.12
CA TRP A 109 -22.93 13.80 -15.16
C TRP A 109 -22.46 14.03 -13.73
N ILE A 110 -21.47 14.90 -13.54
CA ILE A 110 -21.05 15.32 -12.21
C ILE A 110 -21.96 16.49 -11.83
N PRO A 111 -22.96 16.29 -10.96
CA PRO A 111 -23.79 17.40 -10.53
C PRO A 111 -22.91 18.46 -9.89
N PRO A 112 -23.21 19.76 -10.10
CA PRO A 112 -22.54 20.83 -9.37
C PRO A 112 -22.67 20.53 -7.88
N ALA A 113 -21.60 20.81 -7.11
CA ALA A 113 -21.54 20.62 -5.68
C ALA A 113 -22.69 21.41 -5.02
N SER A 114 -23.83 20.74 -4.92
CA SER A 114 -25.03 21.23 -4.25
C SER A 114 -24.88 20.81 -2.81
N ASP A 115 -25.31 21.68 -1.88
CA ASP A 115 -25.38 21.31 -0.47
C ASP A 115 -26.12 19.96 -0.35
N LEU A 116 -25.57 19.06 0.47
CA LEU A 116 -26.21 17.77 0.77
C LEU A 116 -27.66 18.06 1.15
N GLN A 117 -28.59 17.71 0.26
CA GLN A 117 -30.00 17.93 0.55
C GLN A 117 -30.35 17.12 1.82
N PRO A 118 -31.17 17.68 2.72
CA PRO A 118 -31.46 17.06 4.02
C PRO A 118 -32.10 15.66 3.91
N ASP A 119 -32.57 15.27 2.73
CA ASP A 119 -33.17 13.99 2.37
C ASP A 119 -32.21 13.07 1.58
N CYS A 120 -30.94 13.42 1.42
CA CYS A 120 -29.98 12.62 0.66
C CYS A 120 -29.45 11.43 1.48
N ALA A 121 -29.52 10.23 0.92
CA ALA A 121 -28.99 9.02 1.54
C ALA A 121 -27.45 8.95 1.43
N ILE A 122 -26.78 8.74 2.55
CA ILE A 122 -25.34 8.48 2.57
C ILE A 122 -25.09 7.02 2.19
N VAL A 123 -24.36 6.81 1.10
CA VAL A 123 -23.92 5.48 0.65
C VAL A 123 -22.42 5.35 0.85
N PHE A 124 -22.00 4.40 1.68
CA PHE A 124 -20.60 3.97 1.74
C PHE A 124 -20.39 2.94 0.63
N LEU A 125 -19.42 3.18 -0.26
CA LEU A 125 -19.15 2.35 -1.43
C LEU A 125 -17.67 1.97 -1.46
N ASP A 126 -17.40 0.71 -1.79
CA ASP A 126 -16.07 0.20 -2.08
C ASP A 126 -16.09 -0.67 -3.34
N LEU A 127 -15.01 -0.62 -4.11
CA LEU A 127 -14.86 -1.31 -5.40
C LEU A 127 -13.58 -2.12 -5.44
N GLU A 128 -13.70 -3.38 -5.85
CA GLU A 128 -12.55 -4.20 -6.22
C GLU A 128 -12.43 -4.26 -7.74
N THR A 129 -11.21 -4.19 -8.28
CA THR A 129 -10.98 -4.10 -9.73
C THR A 129 -9.90 -5.08 -10.21
N THR A 130 -9.84 -5.32 -11.52
CA THR A 130 -8.79 -6.15 -12.13
C THR A 130 -7.39 -5.51 -12.07
N GLY A 131 -7.29 -4.21 -11.76
CA GLY A 131 -6.04 -3.45 -11.71
C GLY A 131 -6.26 -1.97 -11.39
N PHE A 132 -5.19 -1.17 -11.49
CA PHE A 132 -5.20 0.26 -11.13
C PHE A 132 -5.38 1.22 -12.33
N HIS A 133 -5.66 0.70 -13.52
CA HIS A 133 -5.80 1.49 -14.75
C HIS A 133 -7.25 1.88 -15.02
N ALA A 134 -7.49 2.97 -15.76
CA ALA A 134 -8.84 3.43 -16.07
C ALA A 134 -9.65 2.44 -16.93
N ASN A 135 -8.98 1.53 -17.64
CA ASN A 135 -9.60 0.47 -18.45
C ASN A 135 -9.73 -0.87 -17.68
N CYS A 136 -9.48 -0.87 -16.37
CA CYS A 136 -9.71 -2.06 -15.55
C CYS A 136 -11.22 -2.33 -15.41
N GLU A 137 -11.54 -3.58 -15.08
CA GLU A 137 -12.92 -4.02 -14.89
C GLU A 137 -13.22 -4.11 -13.40
N ILE A 138 -14.48 -3.88 -13.04
CA ILE A 138 -14.94 -4.03 -11.65
C ILE A 138 -15.21 -5.51 -11.37
N LEU A 139 -14.60 -6.01 -10.30
CA LEU A 139 -14.76 -7.38 -9.79
C LEU A 139 -15.82 -7.48 -8.71
N GLN A 140 -15.99 -6.43 -7.90
CA GLN A 140 -16.97 -6.39 -6.82
C GLN A 140 -17.51 -4.96 -6.64
N ILE A 141 -18.80 -4.87 -6.34
CA ILE A 141 -19.40 -3.67 -5.73
C ILE A 141 -19.83 -4.06 -4.33
N ALA A 142 -19.33 -3.36 -3.31
CA ALA A 142 -19.82 -3.43 -1.94
C ALA A 142 -20.33 -2.07 -1.49
N ALA A 143 -21.50 -2.05 -0.88
CA ALA A 143 -22.07 -0.82 -0.37
C ALA A 143 -22.92 -1.02 0.89
N ILE A 144 -22.97 0.03 1.70
CA ILE A 144 -23.89 0.17 2.84
C ILE A 144 -24.66 1.46 2.66
N CYS A 145 -25.99 1.38 2.72
CA CYS A 145 -26.92 2.50 2.62
C CYS A 145 -28.02 2.31 3.66
N GLN A 146 -28.21 3.29 4.55
CA GLN A 146 -29.30 3.31 5.54
C GLN A 146 -29.47 2.00 6.36
N GLY A 147 -28.38 1.34 6.72
CA GLY A 147 -28.39 0.08 7.48
C GLY A 147 -28.62 -1.19 6.64
N ALA A 148 -28.89 -1.06 5.33
CA ALA A 148 -28.87 -2.17 4.39
C ALA A 148 -27.46 -2.35 3.79
N GLN A 149 -27.12 -3.59 3.44
CA GLN A 149 -25.85 -3.96 2.81
C GLN A 149 -26.06 -4.60 1.44
N TYR A 150 -25.13 -4.33 0.53
CA TYR A 150 -25.04 -4.93 -0.79
C TYR A 150 -23.60 -5.36 -1.06
N SER A 151 -23.42 -6.59 -1.54
CA SER A 151 -22.13 -7.10 -1.96
C SER A 151 -22.33 -8.10 -3.09
N ALA A 152 -21.79 -7.80 -4.26
CA ALA A 152 -21.95 -8.62 -5.45
C ALA A 152 -20.65 -8.66 -6.26
N TYR A 153 -20.33 -9.86 -6.74
CA TYR A 153 -19.16 -10.13 -7.55
C TYR A 153 -19.52 -10.29 -9.03
N MET A 154 -18.60 -9.87 -9.90
CA MET A 154 -18.69 -9.95 -11.35
C MET A 154 -17.55 -10.78 -11.91
N VAL A 155 -17.81 -11.53 -12.99
CA VAL A 155 -16.73 -12.18 -13.74
C VAL A 155 -16.13 -11.15 -14.69
N PRO A 156 -14.81 -10.88 -14.62
CA PRO A 156 -14.13 -10.04 -15.60
C PRO A 156 -14.01 -10.77 -16.94
N GLN A 157 -14.00 -10.03 -18.04
CA GLN A 157 -13.66 -10.56 -19.36
C GLN A 157 -12.14 -10.70 -19.52
N GLY A 158 -11.39 -9.78 -18.92
CA GLY A 158 -9.94 -9.73 -18.94
C GLY A 158 -9.27 -10.43 -17.76
N THR A 159 -7.94 -10.34 -17.74
CA THR A 159 -7.12 -10.92 -16.67
C THR A 159 -7.05 -9.98 -15.46
N ILE A 160 -7.16 -10.56 -14.26
CA ILE A 160 -6.83 -9.84 -13.02
C ILE A 160 -5.31 -9.72 -12.94
N SER A 161 -4.80 -8.50 -12.79
CA SER A 161 -3.36 -8.26 -12.62
C SER A 161 -2.84 -8.95 -11.36
N GLN A 162 -1.57 -9.34 -11.37
CA GLN A 162 -0.95 -9.99 -10.20
C GLN A 162 -1.04 -9.10 -8.96
N GLN A 163 -0.77 -7.80 -9.09
CA GLN A 163 -0.85 -6.85 -7.98
C GLN A 163 -2.27 -6.74 -7.42
N ALA A 164 -3.30 -6.65 -8.28
CA ALA A 164 -4.68 -6.66 -7.82
C ALA A 164 -5.04 -7.98 -7.11
N SER A 165 -4.56 -9.11 -7.64
CA SER A 165 -4.80 -10.41 -7.00
C SER A 165 -4.15 -10.52 -5.61
N GLU A 166 -2.95 -9.95 -5.45
CA GLU A 166 -2.23 -9.94 -4.16
C GLU A 166 -2.90 -9.05 -3.12
N VAL A 167 -3.47 -7.92 -3.55
CA VAL A 167 -4.16 -6.96 -2.65
C VAL A 167 -5.55 -7.45 -2.28
N THR A 168 -6.33 -7.89 -3.26
CA THR A 168 -7.76 -8.24 -3.08
C THR A 168 -7.97 -9.70 -2.70
N GLY A 169 -6.98 -10.56 -2.92
CA GLY A 169 -7.12 -12.02 -2.78
C GLY A 169 -7.99 -12.67 -3.88
N LEU A 170 -8.45 -11.89 -4.87
CA LEU A 170 -9.27 -12.35 -5.98
C LEU A 170 -8.43 -12.84 -7.14
N LYS A 171 -8.79 -14.00 -7.70
CA LYS A 171 -8.12 -14.55 -8.88
C LYS A 171 -9.08 -15.38 -9.72
N MET A 172 -8.77 -15.52 -11.01
CA MET A 172 -9.49 -16.43 -11.90
C MET A 172 -8.86 -17.82 -11.87
N VAL A 173 -9.65 -18.84 -11.56
CA VAL A 173 -9.23 -20.25 -11.57
C VAL A 173 -10.25 -21.07 -12.34
N ARG A 174 -9.85 -21.69 -13.46
CA ARG A 174 -10.72 -22.51 -14.32
C ARG A 174 -12.03 -21.80 -14.71
N GLY A 175 -11.93 -20.51 -15.08
CA GLY A 175 -13.08 -19.69 -15.49
C GLY A 175 -13.99 -19.23 -14.35
N LYS A 176 -13.62 -19.46 -13.09
CA LYS A 176 -14.37 -18.98 -11.91
C LYS A 176 -13.56 -17.96 -11.13
N LEU A 177 -14.23 -16.92 -10.63
CA LEU A 177 -13.64 -16.00 -9.66
C LEU A 177 -13.54 -16.71 -8.31
N VAL A 178 -12.36 -16.68 -7.70
CA VAL A 178 -12.13 -17.26 -6.37
C VAL A 178 -11.49 -16.23 -5.46
N HIS A 179 -11.87 -16.24 -4.19
CA HIS A 179 -11.25 -15.48 -3.12
C HIS A 179 -10.62 -16.45 -2.12
N ASN A 180 -9.31 -16.35 -1.90
CA ASN A 180 -8.58 -17.23 -0.98
C ASN A 180 -8.87 -18.74 -1.17
N SER A 181 -8.99 -19.17 -2.43
CA SER A 181 -9.28 -20.55 -2.86
C SER A 181 -10.74 -21.01 -2.73
N VAL A 182 -11.66 -20.12 -2.34
CA VAL A 182 -13.09 -20.37 -2.33
C VAL A 182 -13.72 -19.76 -3.59
N ALA A 183 -14.46 -20.55 -4.36
CA ALA A 183 -15.18 -20.04 -5.52
C ALA A 183 -16.33 -19.14 -5.10
N LEU A 184 -16.43 -17.97 -5.74
CA LEU A 184 -17.46 -16.98 -5.47
C LEU A 184 -18.59 -17.10 -6.48
N PRO A 185 -19.87 -16.92 -6.05
CA PRO A 185 -20.96 -16.71 -6.99
C PRO A 185 -20.75 -15.37 -7.68
N THR A 186 -20.93 -15.35 -8.99
CA THR A 186 -20.72 -14.16 -9.82
C THR A 186 -21.92 -13.93 -10.72
N LYS A 187 -22.18 -12.66 -11.04
CA LYS A 187 -23.26 -12.25 -11.92
C LYS A 187 -22.70 -11.41 -13.08
N PRO A 188 -23.40 -11.34 -14.23
CA PRO A 188 -23.01 -10.43 -15.31
C PRO A 188 -23.03 -8.96 -14.84
N PRO A 189 -22.11 -8.10 -15.30
CA PRO A 189 -22.03 -6.71 -14.85
C PRO A 189 -23.34 -5.92 -14.96
N ARG A 190 -24.09 -6.14 -16.05
CA ARG A 190 -25.41 -5.50 -16.25
C ARG A 190 -26.39 -5.84 -15.11
N VAL A 191 -26.40 -7.08 -14.64
CA VAL A 191 -27.29 -7.53 -13.56
C VAL A 191 -26.88 -6.87 -12.24
N VAL A 192 -25.57 -6.87 -11.94
CA VAL A 192 -25.03 -6.24 -10.72
C VAL A 192 -25.29 -4.74 -10.69
N ALA A 193 -25.15 -4.05 -11.82
CA ALA A 193 -25.46 -2.63 -11.92
C ALA A 193 -26.95 -2.33 -11.69
N SER A 194 -27.85 -3.11 -12.29
CA SER A 194 -29.29 -2.98 -12.06
C SER A 194 -29.67 -3.24 -10.59
N GLU A 195 -29.16 -4.31 -9.99
CA GLU A 195 -29.40 -4.62 -8.57
C GLU A 195 -28.85 -3.54 -7.64
N PHE A 196 -27.67 -2.99 -7.94
CA PHE A 196 -27.08 -1.90 -7.16
C PHE A 196 -27.89 -0.60 -7.26
N LEU A 197 -28.38 -0.25 -8.45
CA LEU A 197 -29.26 0.91 -8.63
C LEU A 197 -30.56 0.77 -7.84
N GLU A 198 -31.15 -0.42 -7.83
CA GLU A 198 -32.34 -0.69 -7.00
C GLU A 198 -32.02 -0.70 -5.50
N PHE A 199 -30.80 -1.07 -5.10
CA PHE A 199 -30.36 -1.00 -3.71
C PHE A 199 -30.25 0.45 -3.20
N ILE A 200 -29.70 1.37 -4.00
CA ILE A 200 -29.49 2.77 -3.57
C ILE A 200 -30.74 3.65 -3.68
N LYS A 201 -31.79 3.21 -4.38
CA LYS A 201 -33.08 3.92 -4.48
C LYS A 201 -34.00 3.70 -3.27
N ARG A 202 -33.64 2.79 -2.36
CA ARG A 202 -34.42 2.48 -1.16
C ARG A 202 -34.32 3.60 -0.14
#